data_AF-A0A7I7LK82-F1
#
_entry.id   AF-A0A7I7LK82-F1
#
_cell.length_a   1.000
_cell.length_b   1.000
_cell.length_c   1.000
_cell.angle_alpha   90.00
_cell.angle_beta   90.00
_cell.angle_gamma   90.00
#
_symmetry.space_group_name_H-M   'P 1'
#
loop_
_entity.id
_entity.type
_entity.pdbx_description
1 polymer ?
#
loop_
_entity_poly.entity_id
_entity_poly.type
_entity_poly.pdbx_seq_one_letter_code
_entity_poly.pdbx_strand_id
1 'polypeptide(L)'
;MTVGSWGDVDRMVDVLVVGSGGGGMTAALTAASSGLDTLVIEKSSCFGGSTALSGGGIWVPGAPAQRRAGYPPNPDDVVSYLRRITDGLVSEARIRQYVYSAPQMLEFLEGLSAWLEFVWKPGYADYYPELPGGSVLGSTINVPPIDLRKLGDDQPRLLTPLSLAPKGI
;
A
#
# COMPACT_ATOMS: atom_id res chain seq x y z
N MET A 1 8.68 -14.28 31.47
CA MET A 1 9.81 -13.40 31.09
C MET A 1 9.63 -12.09 31.85
N THR A 2 10.46 -11.83 32.85
CA THR A 2 10.50 -10.53 33.55
C THR A 2 11.35 -9.59 32.71
N VAL A 3 10.70 -8.68 32.00
CA VAL A 3 11.33 -7.56 31.31
C VAL A 3 11.98 -6.69 32.40
N GLY A 4 13.26 -6.34 32.24
CA GLY A 4 13.96 -5.44 33.19
C GLY A 4 13.25 -4.09 33.29
N SER A 5 13.49 -3.35 34.38
CA SER A 5 12.89 -2.03 34.58
C SER A 5 13.39 -1.06 33.52
N TRP A 6 12.58 -0.84 32.49
CA TRP A 6 12.65 0.34 31.65
C TRP A 6 12.52 1.57 32.57
N GLY A 7 13.21 2.68 32.26
CA GLY A 7 13.08 3.92 33.04
C GLY A 7 11.66 4.50 32.99
N ASP A 8 11.50 5.80 33.27
CA ASP A 8 10.19 6.44 33.09
C ASP A 8 9.79 6.41 31.60
N VAL A 9 8.68 5.72 31.29
CA VAL A 9 8.12 5.57 29.95
C VAL A 9 6.85 6.41 29.85
N ASP A 10 6.76 7.34 28.90
CA ASP A 10 5.56 8.17 28.71
C ASP A 10 4.33 7.36 28.29
N ARG A 11 4.52 6.35 27.44
CA ARG A 11 3.46 5.48 26.89
C ARG A 11 3.98 4.07 26.63
N MET A 12 3.19 3.08 27.05
CA MET A 12 3.41 1.66 26.75
C MET A 12 2.27 1.18 25.86
N VAL A 13 2.61 0.48 24.78
CA VAL A 13 1.66 -0.05 23.77
C VAL A 13 2.17 -1.40 23.25
N ASP A 14 1.31 -2.19 22.64
CA ASP A 14 1.70 -3.47 22.03
C ASP A 14 2.51 -3.25 20.74
N VAL A 15 2.12 -2.26 19.92
CA VAL A 15 2.76 -1.94 18.64
C VAL A 15 2.99 -0.44 18.49
N LEU A 16 4.27 -0.04 18.37
CA LEU A 16 4.67 1.32 18.01
C LEU A 16 5.05 1.37 16.52
N VAL A 17 4.29 2.14 15.74
CA VAL A 17 4.55 2.40 14.32
C VAL A 17 5.23 3.76 14.18
N VAL A 18 6.41 3.78 13.55
CA VAL A 18 7.18 5.00 13.33
C VAL A 18 7.03 5.44 11.87
N GLY A 19 6.26 6.51 11.65
CA GLY A 19 5.97 7.11 10.35
C GLY A 19 4.54 6.85 9.87
N SER A 20 3.90 7.88 9.34
CA SER A 20 2.49 7.88 8.92
C SER A 20 2.27 7.76 7.40
N GLY A 21 3.26 7.24 6.68
CA GLY A 21 3.13 6.92 5.25
C GLY A 21 2.29 5.65 5.02
N GLY A 22 2.05 5.29 3.75
CA GLY A 22 1.22 4.14 3.39
C GLY A 22 1.62 2.85 4.10
N GLY A 23 2.91 2.51 4.12
CA GLY A 23 3.38 1.31 4.83
C GLY A 23 3.14 1.35 6.34
N GLY A 24 3.32 2.52 6.98
CA GLY A 24 3.06 2.70 8.40
C GLY A 24 1.58 2.59 8.74
N MET A 25 0.72 3.26 7.96
CA MET A 25 -0.73 3.19 8.13
C MET A 25 -1.28 1.77 7.88
N THR A 26 -0.77 1.06 6.87
CA THR A 26 -1.13 -0.36 6.64
C THR A 26 -0.70 -1.25 7.81
N ALA A 27 0.51 -1.05 8.36
CA ALA A 27 0.97 -1.78 9.54
C ALA A 27 0.09 -1.47 10.77
N ALA A 28 -0.24 -0.21 10.99
CA ALA A 28 -1.09 0.23 12.09
C ALA A 28 -2.51 -0.36 12.00
N LEU A 29 -3.12 -0.32 10.81
CA LEU A 29 -4.42 -0.96 10.58
C LEU A 29 -4.37 -2.47 10.80
N THR A 30 -3.29 -3.13 10.37
CA THR A 30 -3.10 -4.57 10.59
C THR A 30 -3.05 -4.90 12.09
N ALA A 31 -2.23 -4.18 12.85
CA ALA A 31 -2.10 -4.37 14.30
C ALA A 31 -3.42 -4.06 15.03
N ALA A 32 -4.05 -2.91 14.74
CA ALA A 32 -5.30 -2.50 15.36
C ALA A 32 -6.45 -3.47 15.05
N SER A 33 -6.55 -3.97 13.81
CA SER A 33 -7.56 -4.98 13.45
C SER A 33 -7.36 -6.33 14.17
N SER A 34 -6.14 -6.58 14.66
CA SER A 34 -5.79 -7.75 15.46
C SER A 34 -6.03 -7.52 16.97
N GLY A 35 -6.60 -6.38 17.36
CA GLY A 35 -6.92 -6.04 18.74
C GLY A 35 -5.75 -5.54 19.58
N LEU A 36 -4.64 -5.17 18.94
CA LEU A 36 -3.43 -4.68 19.62
C LEU A 36 -3.52 -3.17 19.89
N ASP A 37 -3.08 -2.73 21.07
CA ASP A 37 -2.90 -1.31 21.36
C ASP A 37 -1.79 -0.75 20.47
N THR A 38 -2.17 0.12 19.55
CA THR A 38 -1.32 0.56 18.43
C THR A 38 -1.16 2.06 18.46
N LEU A 39 0.09 2.54 18.50
CA LEU A 39 0.43 3.95 18.43
C LEU A 39 1.21 4.25 17.17
N VAL A 40 0.72 5.21 16.37
CA VAL A 40 1.47 5.78 15.24
C VAL A 40 2.12 7.09 15.68
N ILE A 41 3.41 7.24 15.44
CA ILE A 41 4.13 8.50 15.63
C ILE A 41 4.64 9.04 14.29
N GLU A 42 4.60 10.36 14.13
CA GLU A 42 5.04 11.07 12.94
C GLU A 42 5.91 12.26 13.36
N LYS A 43 7.03 12.47 12.68
CA LYS A 43 7.94 13.58 13.00
C LYS A 43 7.42 14.91 12.47
N SER A 44 6.67 14.87 11.38
CA SER A 44 6.06 16.01 10.70
C SER A 44 4.85 16.53 11.48
N SER A 45 4.51 17.80 11.27
CA SER A 45 3.23 18.36 11.74
C SER A 45 2.01 17.77 11.01
N CYS A 46 2.23 17.15 9.85
CA CYS A 46 1.21 16.54 9.01
C CYS A 46 1.50 15.06 8.74
N PHE A 47 0.45 14.25 8.63
CA PHE A 47 0.55 12.83 8.30
C PHE A 47 0.54 12.56 6.78
N GLY A 48 0.91 11.33 6.40
CA GLY A 48 0.80 10.82 5.03
C GLY A 48 2.12 10.74 4.25
N GLY A 49 3.10 11.59 4.59
CA GLY A 49 4.45 11.55 4.00
C GLY A 49 4.45 11.58 2.47
N SER A 50 5.43 10.89 1.84
CA SER A 50 5.49 10.81 0.37
C SER A 50 4.28 10.10 -0.25
N THR A 51 3.57 9.26 0.50
CA THR A 51 2.33 8.61 0.02
C THR A 51 1.25 9.64 -0.27
N ALA A 52 1.08 10.66 0.58
CA ALA A 52 0.10 11.73 0.35
C ALA A 52 0.44 12.64 -0.86
N LEU A 53 1.69 12.61 -1.31
CA LEU A 53 2.17 13.36 -2.49
C LEU A 53 2.20 12.52 -3.77
N SER A 54 1.93 11.21 -3.67
CA SER A 54 1.99 10.27 -4.78
C SER A 54 0.82 10.45 -5.75
N GLY A 55 1.02 10.04 -7.01
CA GLY A 55 -0.08 9.87 -7.98
C GLY A 55 -1.06 8.74 -7.63
N GLY A 56 -0.78 7.96 -6.59
CA GLY A 56 -1.74 7.01 -6.00
C GLY A 56 -1.87 5.65 -6.70
N GLY A 57 -1.15 5.42 -7.80
CA GLY A 57 -1.11 4.12 -8.48
C GLY A 57 -0.30 3.09 -7.69
N ILE A 58 -0.90 1.93 -7.43
CA ILE A 58 -0.30 0.80 -6.73
C ILE A 58 -0.19 -0.35 -7.73
N TRP A 59 1.01 -0.83 -8.01
CA TRP A 59 1.19 -1.97 -8.92
C TRP A 59 0.97 -3.27 -8.16
N VAL A 60 -0.12 -4.01 -8.42
CA VAL A 60 -0.43 -5.28 -7.73
C VAL A 60 -1.00 -6.29 -8.71
N PRO A 61 -0.15 -7.09 -9.37
CA PRO A 61 -0.58 -8.20 -10.22
C PRO A 61 -1.42 -9.19 -9.43
N GLY A 62 -2.56 -9.58 -9.98
CA GLY A 62 -3.50 -10.47 -9.30
C GLY A 62 -4.30 -9.79 -8.19
N ALA A 63 -4.38 -8.46 -8.13
CA ALA A 63 -5.26 -7.76 -7.20
C ALA A 63 -6.73 -8.26 -7.30
N PRO A 64 -7.51 -8.22 -6.21
CA PRO A 64 -8.93 -8.59 -6.24
C PRO A 64 -9.72 -7.91 -7.36
N ALA A 65 -9.51 -6.61 -7.58
CA ALA A 65 -10.16 -5.86 -8.67
C ALA A 65 -9.82 -6.40 -10.07
N GLN A 66 -8.56 -6.78 -10.29
CA GLN A 66 -8.11 -7.37 -11.56
C GLN A 66 -8.66 -8.80 -11.75
N ARG A 67 -8.71 -9.60 -10.66
CA ARG A 67 -9.35 -10.92 -10.65
C ARG A 67 -10.84 -10.84 -10.98
N ARG A 68 -11.57 -9.91 -10.34
CA ARG A 68 -13.01 -9.65 -10.57
C ARG A 68 -13.30 -9.27 -12.03
N ALA A 69 -12.36 -8.59 -12.70
CA ALA A 69 -12.46 -8.23 -14.11
C ALA A 69 -12.12 -9.39 -15.08
N GLY A 70 -11.71 -10.56 -14.57
CA GLY A 70 -11.38 -11.73 -15.38
C GLY A 70 -9.96 -11.74 -15.96
N TYR A 71 -9.05 -10.90 -15.45
CA TYR A 71 -7.65 -10.80 -15.94
C TYR A 71 -6.58 -11.15 -14.89
N PRO A 72 -6.65 -12.29 -14.17
CA PRO A 72 -5.60 -12.68 -13.24
C PRO A 72 -4.32 -13.13 -13.96
N PRO A 73 -3.17 -12.45 -13.79
CA PRO A 73 -1.90 -12.97 -14.29
C PRO A 73 -1.50 -14.21 -13.49
N ASN A 74 -0.72 -15.11 -14.12
CA ASN A 74 -0.10 -16.22 -13.41
C ASN A 74 1.02 -15.67 -12.48
N PRO A 75 0.98 -15.95 -11.17
CA PRO A 75 1.99 -15.48 -10.23
C PRO A 75 3.44 -15.87 -10.60
N ASP A 76 3.69 -17.06 -11.14
CA ASP A 76 5.04 -17.49 -11.49
C ASP A 76 5.59 -16.75 -12.72
N ASP A 77 4.72 -16.34 -13.64
CA ASP A 77 5.09 -15.49 -14.78
C ASP A 77 5.46 -14.08 -14.28
N VAL A 78 4.70 -13.54 -13.32
CA VAL A 78 4.99 -12.25 -12.68
C VAL A 78 6.32 -12.30 -11.91
N VAL A 79 6.59 -13.39 -11.18
CA VAL A 79 7.88 -13.61 -10.50
C VAL A 79 9.02 -13.62 -11.50
N SER A 80 8.85 -14.33 -12.63
CA SER A 80 9.85 -14.39 -13.70
C SER A 80 10.11 -13.02 -14.33
N TYR A 81 9.05 -12.24 -14.57
CA TYR A 81 9.11 -10.86 -15.05
C TYR A 81 9.87 -9.95 -14.07
N LEU A 82 9.50 -9.96 -12.78
CA LEU A 82 10.16 -9.18 -11.75
C LEU A 82 11.64 -9.55 -11.60
N ARG A 83 11.98 -10.84 -11.66
CA ARG A 83 13.39 -11.30 -11.65
C ARG A 83 14.17 -10.72 -12.83
N ARG A 84 13.54 -10.66 -14.01
CA ARG A 84 14.17 -10.15 -15.24
C ARG A 84 14.41 -8.64 -15.19
N ILE A 85 13.45 -7.85 -14.70
CA ILE A 85 13.54 -6.38 -14.70
C ILE A 85 14.30 -5.82 -13.50
N THR A 86 14.43 -6.58 -12.42
CA THR A 86 15.21 -6.18 -11.24
C THR A 86 16.69 -6.59 -11.33
N ASP A 87 17.05 -7.41 -12.32
CA ASP A 87 18.44 -7.79 -12.65
C ASP A 87 19.28 -8.21 -11.42
N GLY A 88 18.69 -9.03 -10.54
CA GLY A 88 19.36 -9.55 -9.35
C GLY A 88 19.47 -8.58 -8.16
N LEU A 89 19.01 -7.33 -8.29
CA LEU A 89 19.00 -6.35 -7.19
C LEU A 89 18.02 -6.70 -6.07
N VAL A 90 17.05 -7.58 -6.35
CA VAL A 90 16.06 -8.06 -5.38
C VAL A 90 16.11 -9.58 -5.30
N SER A 91 16.26 -10.11 -4.08
CA SER A 91 16.24 -11.56 -3.84
C SER A 91 14.92 -12.19 -4.29
N GLU A 92 14.97 -13.42 -4.83
CA GLU A 92 13.77 -14.16 -5.23
C GLU A 92 12.75 -14.31 -4.10
N ALA A 93 13.21 -14.52 -2.86
CA ALA A 93 12.32 -14.63 -1.69
C ALA A 93 11.45 -13.37 -1.49
N ARG A 94 12.03 -12.18 -1.64
CA ARG A 94 11.29 -10.90 -1.55
C ARG A 94 10.33 -10.72 -2.74
N ILE A 95 10.76 -11.08 -3.95
CA ILE A 95 9.91 -11.02 -5.15
C ILE A 95 8.67 -11.91 -4.95
N ARG A 96 8.88 -13.17 -4.57
CA ARG A 96 7.77 -14.10 -4.31
C ARG A 96 6.87 -13.57 -3.20
N GLN A 97 7.45 -13.15 -2.07
CA GLN A 97 6.66 -12.62 -0.96
C GLN A 97 5.77 -11.46 -1.40
N TYR A 98 6.31 -10.53 -2.20
CA TYR A 98 5.54 -9.42 -2.75
C TYR A 98 4.40 -9.90 -3.66
N VAL A 99 4.69 -10.75 -4.66
CA VAL A 99 3.69 -11.23 -5.63
C VAL A 99 2.54 -11.97 -4.94
N TYR A 100 2.82 -12.79 -3.93
CA TYR A 100 1.77 -13.53 -3.23
C TYR A 100 1.03 -12.70 -2.17
N SER A 101 1.74 -11.82 -1.46
CA SER A 101 1.14 -11.09 -0.32
C SER A 101 0.42 -9.81 -0.74
N ALA A 102 0.85 -9.14 -1.81
CA ALA A 102 0.28 -7.84 -2.19
C ALA A 102 -1.22 -7.93 -2.55
N PRO A 103 -1.70 -8.95 -3.30
CA PRO A 103 -3.14 -9.12 -3.51
C PRO A 103 -3.92 -9.40 -2.22
N GLN A 104 -3.34 -10.14 -1.29
CA GLN A 104 -3.96 -10.46 0.01
C GLN A 104 -4.03 -9.22 0.90
N MET A 105 -3.01 -8.36 0.86
CA MET A 105 -3.01 -7.08 1.56
C MET A 105 -4.15 -6.18 1.05
N LEU A 106 -4.36 -6.08 -0.26
CA LEU A 106 -5.49 -5.30 -0.78
C LEU A 106 -6.84 -5.88 -0.34
N GLU A 107 -7.00 -7.21 -0.44
CA GLU A 107 -8.22 -7.92 -0.01
C GLU A 107 -8.52 -7.72 1.48
N PHE A 108 -7.50 -7.80 2.32
CA PHE A 108 -7.59 -7.50 3.74
C PHE A 108 -8.03 -6.05 3.99
N LEU A 109 -7.41 -5.08 3.31
CA LEU A 109 -7.76 -3.66 3.44
C LEU A 109 -9.20 -3.36 2.97
N GLU A 110 -9.66 -3.95 1.86
CA GLU A 110 -11.06 -3.87 1.41
C GLU A 110 -12.03 -4.35 2.51
N GLY A 111 -11.63 -5.37 3.28
CA GLY A 111 -12.42 -5.93 4.37
C GLY A 111 -12.49 -5.07 5.64
N LEU A 112 -11.54 -4.13 5.84
CA LEU A 112 -11.49 -3.31 7.06
C LEU A 112 -12.39 -2.08 7.03
N SER A 113 -12.66 -1.52 5.84
CA SER A 113 -13.35 -0.24 5.73
C SER A 113 -13.95 -0.04 4.35
N ALA A 114 -15.17 0.52 4.31
CA ALA A 114 -15.83 0.94 3.07
C ALA A 114 -15.07 2.07 2.34
N TRP A 115 -14.09 2.72 2.98
CA TRP A 115 -13.23 3.73 2.35
C TRP A 115 -12.05 3.14 1.56
N LEU A 116 -11.74 1.85 1.76
CA LEU A 116 -10.61 1.16 1.14
C LEU A 116 -11.09 0.39 -0.09
N GLU A 117 -11.59 1.11 -1.09
CA GLU A 117 -11.97 0.55 -2.38
C GLU A 117 -10.81 0.61 -3.38
N PHE A 118 -10.49 -0.52 -4.00
CA PHE A 118 -9.44 -0.61 -5.01
C PHE A 118 -10.03 -0.92 -6.39
N VAL A 119 -9.59 -0.16 -7.39
CA VAL A 119 -10.04 -0.26 -8.78
C VAL A 119 -8.87 -0.54 -9.71
N TRP A 120 -9.02 -1.54 -10.57
CA TRP A 120 -8.00 -1.80 -11.60
C TRP A 120 -8.13 -0.81 -12.76
N LYS A 121 -6.98 -0.34 -13.26
CA LYS A 121 -6.89 0.58 -14.40
C LYS A 121 -6.29 -0.12 -15.63
N PRO A 122 -7.12 -0.84 -16.41
CA PRO A 122 -6.64 -1.51 -17.62
C PRO A 122 -6.12 -0.49 -18.63
N GLY A 123 -5.01 -0.82 -19.28
CA GLY A 123 -4.34 0.03 -20.27
C GLY A 123 -3.24 0.92 -19.70
N TYR A 124 -3.05 0.93 -18.37
CA TYR A 124 -1.83 1.45 -17.76
C TYR A 124 -0.78 0.33 -17.76
N ALA A 125 -0.08 0.19 -18.89
CA ALA A 125 0.90 -0.85 -19.12
C ALA A 125 1.98 -0.93 -18.02
N ASP A 126 2.49 -2.15 -17.80
CA ASP A 126 3.71 -2.33 -17.03
C ASP A 126 4.89 -1.61 -17.71
N TYR A 127 6.01 -1.39 -17.00
CA TYR A 127 7.15 -0.65 -17.57
C TYR A 127 7.77 -1.30 -18.81
N TYR A 128 7.79 -2.63 -18.87
CA TYR A 128 8.36 -3.42 -19.97
C TYR A 128 7.34 -4.48 -20.42
N PRO A 129 6.21 -4.06 -21.01
CA PRO A 129 5.09 -4.95 -21.30
C PRO A 129 5.42 -5.95 -22.44
N GLU A 130 6.49 -5.71 -23.19
CA GLU A 130 7.00 -6.58 -24.24
C GLU A 130 7.76 -7.82 -23.72
N LEU A 131 8.18 -7.81 -22.45
CA LEU A 131 8.89 -8.94 -21.85
C LEU A 131 7.91 -10.03 -21.40
N PRO A 132 8.32 -11.32 -21.39
CA PRO A 132 7.51 -12.38 -20.83
C PRO A 132 7.07 -12.09 -19.39
N GLY A 133 5.77 -12.20 -19.12
CA GLY A 133 5.14 -11.89 -17.84
C GLY A 133 4.79 -10.41 -17.63
N GLY A 134 5.18 -9.52 -18.55
CA GLY A 134 4.70 -8.13 -18.62
C GLY A 134 3.33 -8.03 -19.30
N SER A 135 2.59 -6.95 -19.02
CA SER A 135 1.24 -6.73 -19.54
C SER A 135 1.02 -5.32 -20.08
N VAL A 136 0.48 -5.23 -21.30
CA VAL A 136 0.01 -3.96 -21.90
C VAL A 136 -1.24 -3.41 -21.21
N LEU A 137 -2.05 -4.29 -20.60
CA LEU A 137 -3.17 -3.88 -19.76
C LEU A 137 -2.68 -3.46 -18.36
N GLY A 138 -1.50 -3.95 -17.98
CA GLY A 138 -0.82 -3.71 -16.71
C GLY A 138 -1.56 -4.19 -15.48
N SER A 139 -0.94 -3.91 -14.33
CA SER A 139 -1.45 -4.30 -13.01
C SER A 139 -1.61 -3.11 -12.05
N THR A 140 -1.80 -1.91 -12.60
CA THR A 140 -1.99 -0.69 -11.81
C THR A 140 -3.38 -0.65 -11.18
N ILE A 141 -3.38 -0.48 -9.86
CA ILE A 141 -4.55 -0.34 -9.01
C ILE A 141 -4.60 1.09 -8.49
N ASN A 142 -5.75 1.73 -8.63
CA ASN A 142 -6.02 3.05 -8.07
C ASN A 142 -7.07 2.93 -6.96
N VAL A 143 -7.36 4.05 -6.33
CA VAL A 143 -8.51 4.24 -5.44
C VAL A 143 -9.45 5.27 -6.06
N PRO A 144 -10.79 5.16 -5.86
CA PRO A 144 -11.71 6.23 -6.21
C PRO A 144 -11.39 7.53 -5.45
N PRO A 145 -11.80 8.70 -5.98
CA PRO A 145 -11.64 9.95 -5.25
C PRO A 145 -12.44 9.94 -3.94
N ILE A 146 -11.81 10.38 -2.85
CA ILE A 146 -12.44 10.55 -1.55
C ILE A 146 -12.69 12.04 -1.26
N ASP A 147 -13.85 12.35 -0.70
CA ASP A 147 -14.14 13.67 -0.16
C ASP A 147 -13.38 13.88 1.16
N LEU A 148 -12.31 14.69 1.11
CA LEU A 148 -11.43 14.93 2.27
C LEU A 148 -12.15 15.56 3.47
N ARG A 149 -13.33 16.17 3.31
CA ARG A 149 -14.13 16.68 4.44
C ARG A 149 -14.52 15.58 5.42
N LYS A 150 -14.55 14.33 4.96
CA LYS A 150 -14.83 13.15 5.79
C LYS A 150 -13.75 12.87 6.84
N LEU A 151 -12.56 13.47 6.69
CA LEU A 151 -11.49 13.38 7.69
C LEU A 151 -11.74 14.27 8.92
N GLY A 152 -12.71 15.19 8.86
CA GLY A 152 -13.04 16.08 9.98
C GLY A 152 -11.81 16.86 10.46
N ASP A 153 -11.53 16.78 11.77
CA ASP A 153 -10.42 17.50 12.42
C ASP A 153 -9.03 17.05 11.92
N ASP A 154 -8.93 15.88 11.29
CA ASP A 154 -7.68 15.40 10.69
C ASP A 154 -7.47 15.93 9.27
N GLN A 155 -8.48 16.50 8.62
CA GLN A 155 -8.32 17.10 7.28
C GLN A 155 -7.16 18.11 7.20
N PRO A 156 -7.04 19.12 8.09
CA PRO A 156 -5.91 20.07 8.04
C PRO A 156 -4.55 19.45 8.40
N ARG A 157 -4.54 18.21 8.92
CA ARG A 157 -3.34 17.49 9.33
C ARG A 157 -2.83 16.53 8.25
N LEU A 158 -3.56 16.32 7.15
CA LEU A 158 -3.06 15.59 6.00
C LEU A 158 -2.06 16.45 5.22
N LEU A 159 -0.93 15.87 4.81
CA LEU A 159 0.04 16.57 3.98
C LEU A 159 -0.56 16.91 2.61
N THR A 160 -0.65 18.19 2.29
CA THR A 160 -1.21 18.69 1.03
C THR A 160 -0.11 18.86 -0.02
N PRO A 161 -0.27 18.32 -1.24
CA PRO A 161 0.68 18.56 -2.32
C PRO A 161 0.68 20.03 -2.77
N LEU A 162 1.85 20.51 -3.17
CA LEU A 162 2.05 21.90 -3.64
C LEU A 162 1.33 22.20 -4.96
N SER A 163 0.98 21.16 -5.72
CA SER A 163 0.20 21.25 -6.95
C SER A 163 -0.81 20.12 -7.03
N LEU A 164 -1.93 20.38 -7.72
CA LEU A 164 -2.91 19.34 -8.01
C LEU A 164 -2.35 18.38 -9.07
N ALA A 165 -2.71 17.11 -8.93
CA ALA A 165 -2.46 16.13 -9.98
C ALA A 165 -3.12 16.60 -11.30
N PRO A 166 -2.48 16.37 -12.47
CA PRO A 166 -3.09 16.62 -13.77
C PRO A 166 -4.48 15.99 -13.86
N LYS A 167 -5.43 16.68 -14.51
CA LYS A 167 -6.75 16.12 -14.78
C LYS A 167 -6.62 14.89 -15.69
N GLY A 168 -7.17 13.75 -15.30
CA GLY A 168 -7.29 12.56 -16.15
C GLY A 168 -6.38 11.37 -15.81
N ILE A 169 -5.72 11.39 -14.64
CA ILE A 169 -5.08 10.20 -14.04
C ILE A 169 -6.08 9.44 -13.17
#